data_AF-A0A524PGG2-F1
#
_entry.id   AF-A0A524PGG2-F1
#
_cell.length_a   1.000
_cell.length_b   1.000
_cell.length_c   1.000
_cell.angle_alpha   90.00
_cell.angle_beta   90.00
_cell.angle_gamma   90.00
#
_symmetry.space_group_name_H-M   'P 1'
#
loop_
_entity.id
_entity.type
_entity.pdbx_description
1 polymer ?
#
loop_
_entity_poly.entity_id
_entity_poly.type
_entity_poly.pdbx_seq_one_letter_code
_entity_poly.pdbx_strand_id
1 'polypeptide(L)'
;MIIYFITGIAASSLHVVSGPDHIAALTPLAIEGKNKSWFIGFAWGIGHTLGVFIIGLLSVLFRDLIPVDTISEYSEQIVGILLIIIGLWIFYRIFVSGRHHRVIKRTGNDAITALGIGVIHGLAGVSHLIGILPSLALPTKLDAVSYILGFGTGTVFTMVLYTSIMGLITSRVESANYDRLLLGIRIAGSSAAVLVGIFWIYQAGIH
;
A
#
# COMPACT_ATOMS: atom_id res chain seq x y z
N MET A 1 -15.78 -7.12 22.16
CA MET A 1 -15.05 -5.83 22.02
C MET A 1 -13.53 -5.98 21.91
N ILE A 2 -12.75 -6.20 22.99
CA ILE A 2 -11.27 -6.24 22.92
C ILE A 2 -10.74 -7.31 21.95
N ILE A 3 -11.32 -8.51 21.99
CA ILE A 3 -10.93 -9.59 21.08
C ILE A 3 -11.07 -9.20 19.61
N TYR A 4 -12.15 -8.53 19.23
CA TYR A 4 -12.39 -8.09 17.84
C TYR A 4 -11.44 -6.97 17.41
N PHE A 5 -11.07 -6.07 18.33
CA PHE A 5 -10.05 -5.06 18.08
C PHE A 5 -8.70 -5.72 17.78
N ILE A 6 -8.28 -6.70 18.58
CA ILE A 6 -7.03 -7.46 18.36
C ILE A 6 -7.11 -8.26 17.04
N THR A 7 -8.24 -8.91 16.76
CA THR A 7 -8.45 -9.62 15.49
C THR A 7 -8.37 -8.66 14.30
N GLY A 8 -8.91 -7.46 14.42
CA GLY A 8 -8.78 -6.40 13.42
C GLY A 8 -7.33 -6.05 13.16
N ILE A 9 -6.52 -5.84 14.20
CA ILE A 9 -5.08 -5.59 14.08
C ILE A 9 -4.37 -6.75 13.38
N ALA A 10 -4.67 -7.99 13.77
CA ALA A 10 -4.04 -9.17 13.17
C ALA A 10 -4.40 -9.29 11.68
N ALA A 11 -5.67 -9.10 11.35
CA ALA A 11 -6.17 -9.16 9.98
C ALA A 11 -5.55 -8.08 9.09
N SER A 12 -5.44 -6.84 9.57
CA SER A 12 -4.81 -5.77 8.79
C SER A 12 -3.31 -5.93 8.67
N SER A 13 -2.63 -6.39 9.72
CA SER A 13 -1.20 -6.69 9.66
C SER A 13 -0.92 -7.75 8.61
N LEU A 14 -1.74 -8.81 8.57
CA LEU A 14 -1.66 -9.84 7.55
C LEU A 14 -1.92 -9.26 6.16
N HIS A 15 -2.97 -8.45 5.98
CA HIS A 15 -3.30 -7.80 4.71
C HIS A 15 -2.17 -6.90 4.18
N VAL A 16 -1.55 -6.09 5.05
CA VAL A 16 -0.44 -5.21 4.69
C VAL A 16 0.79 -6.00 4.25
N VAL A 17 1.12 -7.08 4.98
CA VAL A 17 2.31 -7.88 4.70
C VAL A 17 2.08 -8.82 3.52
N SER A 18 0.86 -9.31 3.33
CA SER A 18 0.51 -10.22 2.23
C SER A 18 0.21 -9.48 0.93
N GLY A 19 -0.13 -8.19 0.98
CA GLY A 19 -0.34 -7.33 -0.19
C GLY A 19 1.00 -6.87 -0.78
N PRO A 20 1.47 -7.47 -1.89
CA PRO A 20 2.77 -7.13 -2.46
C PRO A 20 2.79 -5.72 -3.07
N ASP A 21 1.63 -5.16 -3.37
CA ASP A 21 1.39 -3.80 -3.84
C ASP A 21 1.72 -2.75 -2.77
N HIS A 22 1.38 -3.01 -1.50
CA HIS A 22 1.76 -2.17 -0.37
C HIS A 22 3.28 -2.08 -0.21
N ILE A 23 3.92 -3.24 -0.22
CA ILE A 23 5.37 -3.35 -0.10
C ILE A 23 6.03 -2.65 -1.29
N ALA A 24 5.61 -2.95 -2.52
CA ALA A 24 6.20 -2.38 -3.73
C ALA A 24 6.11 -0.84 -3.78
N ALA A 25 4.99 -0.26 -3.36
CA ALA A 25 4.81 1.19 -3.34
C ALA A 25 5.63 1.88 -2.23
N LEU A 26 5.70 1.27 -1.05
CA LEU A 26 6.27 1.90 0.15
C LEU A 26 7.78 1.71 0.28
N THR A 27 8.31 0.60 -0.26
CA THR A 27 9.74 0.25 -0.17
C THR A 27 10.65 1.38 -0.67
N PRO A 28 10.46 1.95 -1.88
CA PRO A 28 11.35 2.99 -2.38
C PRO A 28 11.32 4.26 -1.51
N LEU A 29 10.13 4.63 -1.02
CA LEU A 29 9.92 5.81 -0.19
C LEU A 29 10.57 5.65 1.20
N ALA A 30 10.48 4.46 1.78
CA ALA A 30 11.05 4.18 3.10
C ALA A 30 12.59 4.25 3.11
N ILE A 31 13.22 3.80 2.03
CA ILE A 31 14.67 3.64 1.94
C ILE A 31 15.38 4.99 1.71
N GLU A 32 14.76 5.89 0.94
CA GLU A 32 15.26 7.26 0.74
C GLU A 32 15.05 8.15 1.99
N GLY A 33 14.18 7.72 2.90
CA GLY A 33 13.73 8.47 4.07
C GLY A 33 14.68 8.54 5.26
N LYS A 34 15.82 7.82 5.28
CA LYS A 34 16.82 7.59 6.39
C LYS A 34 16.45 7.96 7.84
N ASN A 35 16.06 9.20 8.17
CA ASN A 35 15.68 9.65 9.53
C ASN A 35 14.18 9.89 9.76
N LYS A 36 13.34 9.85 8.71
CA LYS A 36 11.88 10.08 8.78
C LYS A 36 11.07 8.99 8.06
N SER A 37 11.67 7.84 7.77
CA SER A 37 11.01 6.73 7.07
C SER A 37 9.71 6.28 7.77
N TRP A 38 9.71 6.25 9.11
CA TRP A 38 8.52 5.93 9.91
C TRP A 38 7.36 6.92 9.67
N PHE A 39 7.67 8.20 9.44
CA PHE A 39 6.67 9.25 9.22
C PHE A 39 6.08 9.17 7.81
N ILE A 40 6.87 8.70 6.83
CA ILE A 40 6.38 8.37 5.49
C ILE A 40 5.38 7.21 5.57
N GLY A 41 5.73 6.14 6.31
CA GLY A 41 4.82 5.01 6.54
C GLY A 41 3.55 5.43 7.28
N PHE A 42 3.67 6.33 8.27
CA PHE A 42 2.52 6.89 8.97
C PHE A 42 1.59 7.67 8.03
N ALA A 43 2.15 8.61 7.25
CA ALA A 43 1.37 9.44 6.33
C ALA A 43 0.66 8.59 5.26
N TRP A 44 1.39 7.65 4.65
CA TRP A 44 0.80 6.71 3.69
C TRP A 44 -0.27 5.83 4.36
N GLY A 45 0.00 5.29 5.55
CA GLY A 45 -0.93 4.42 6.26
C GLY A 45 -2.24 5.12 6.61
N ILE A 46 -2.18 6.39 7.03
CA ILE A 46 -3.35 7.22 7.25
C ILE A 46 -4.11 7.45 5.94
N GLY A 47 -3.39 7.82 4.87
CA GLY A 47 -4.00 8.07 3.56
C GLY A 47 -4.73 6.83 3.03
N HIS A 48 -4.06 5.68 3.05
CA HIS A 48 -4.63 4.41 2.64
C HIS A 48 -5.87 4.04 3.44
N THR A 49 -5.78 4.11 4.77
CA THR A 49 -6.92 3.83 5.65
C THR A 49 -8.09 4.76 5.32
N LEU A 50 -7.85 6.06 5.11
CA LEU A 50 -8.88 7.01 4.69
C LEU A 50 -9.50 6.66 3.34
N GLY A 51 -8.70 6.28 2.34
CA GLY A 51 -9.18 5.84 1.03
C GLY A 51 -10.12 4.64 1.14
N VAL A 52 -9.72 3.61 1.91
CA VAL A 52 -10.52 2.41 2.16
C VAL A 52 -11.83 2.75 2.87
N PHE A 53 -11.80 3.63 3.88
CA PHE A 53 -13.00 4.09 4.56
C PHE A 53 -13.96 4.85 3.64
N ILE A 54 -13.43 5.73 2.77
CA ILE A 54 -14.23 6.50 1.82
C ILE A 54 -14.92 5.56 0.83
N ILE A 55 -14.18 4.66 0.18
CA ILE A 55 -14.77 3.74 -0.80
C ILE A 55 -15.72 2.74 -0.13
N GLY A 56 -15.41 2.28 1.10
CA GLY A 56 -16.29 1.43 1.88
C GLY A 56 -17.62 2.12 2.24
N LEU A 57 -17.57 3.38 2.66
CA LEU A 57 -18.77 4.17 2.95
C LEU A 57 -19.60 4.41 1.67
N LEU A 58 -18.96 4.79 0.57
CA LEU A 58 -19.63 4.97 -0.72
C LEU A 58 -20.29 3.67 -1.19
N SER A 59 -19.61 2.53 -1.05
CA SER A 59 -20.14 1.21 -1.43
C SER A 59 -21.40 0.83 -0.63
N VAL A 60 -21.46 1.21 0.65
CA VAL A 60 -22.66 0.99 1.48
C VAL A 60 -23.78 1.96 1.12
N LEU A 61 -23.48 3.25 0.95
CA LEU A 61 -24.49 4.28 0.67
C LEU A 61 -25.15 4.12 -0.69
N PHE A 62 -24.41 3.62 -1.68
CA PHE A 62 -24.87 3.49 -3.07
C PHE A 62 -25.02 2.03 -3.51
N ARG A 63 -25.14 1.09 -2.55
CA ARG A 63 -25.21 -0.36 -2.82
C ARG A 63 -26.30 -0.77 -3.83
N ASP A 64 -27.43 -0.07 -3.84
CA ASP A 64 -28.55 -0.35 -4.74
C ASP A 64 -28.43 0.35 -6.11
N LEU A 65 -27.47 1.27 -6.25
CA LEU A 65 -27.23 2.07 -7.45
C LEU A 65 -25.92 1.69 -8.17
N ILE A 66 -24.98 1.07 -7.45
CA ILE A 66 -23.66 0.71 -7.95
C ILE A 66 -23.56 -0.81 -8.12
N PRO A 67 -23.32 -1.33 -9.34
CA PRO A 67 -22.89 -2.70 -9.51
C PRO A 67 -21.47 -2.86 -8.97
N VAL A 68 -21.38 -3.15 -7.66
CA VAL A 68 -20.13 -3.21 -6.89
C VAL A 68 -19.17 -4.22 -7.52
N ASP A 69 -19.69 -5.33 -8.06
CA ASP A 69 -18.90 -6.37 -8.72
C ASP A 69 -18.18 -5.81 -9.97
N THR A 70 -18.88 -5.07 -10.82
CA THR A 70 -18.30 -4.48 -12.04
C THR A 70 -17.28 -3.37 -11.71
N ILE A 71 -17.57 -2.51 -10.73
CA ILE A 71 -16.61 -1.47 -10.32
C ILE A 71 -15.37 -2.08 -9.66
N SER A 72 -15.54 -3.18 -8.92
CA SER A 72 -14.44 -3.95 -8.34
C SER A 72 -13.44 -4.40 -9.39
N GLU A 73 -13.93 -5.07 -10.43
CA GLU A 73 -13.11 -5.61 -11.52
C GLU A 73 -12.33 -4.51 -12.24
N TYR A 74 -13.00 -3.40 -12.62
CA TYR A 74 -12.33 -2.28 -13.27
C TYR A 74 -11.29 -1.60 -12.37
N SER A 75 -11.55 -1.51 -11.05
CA SER A 75 -10.61 -0.90 -10.11
C SER A 75 -9.34 -1.75 -9.97
N GLU A 76 -9.49 -3.06 -9.85
CA GLU A 76 -8.36 -4.01 -9.79
C GLU A 76 -7.54 -3.98 -11.09
N GLN A 77 -8.19 -3.88 -12.27
CA GLN A 77 -7.51 -3.71 -13.56
C GLN A 77 -6.71 -2.39 -13.62
N ILE A 78 -7.30 -1.28 -13.18
CA ILE A 78 -6.64 0.04 -13.17
C ILE A 78 -5.41 -0.01 -12.27
N VAL A 79 -5.50 -0.59 -11.06
CA VAL A 79 -4.33 -0.75 -10.18
C VAL A 79 -3.28 -1.64 -10.84
N GLY A 80 -3.69 -2.75 -11.46
CA GLY A 80 -2.78 -3.64 -12.17
C GLY A 80 -2.00 -2.91 -13.26
N ILE A 81 -2.69 -2.09 -14.07
CA ILE A 81 -2.07 -1.25 -15.10
C ILE A 81 -1.10 -0.24 -14.47
N LEU A 82 -1.49 0.45 -13.40
CA LEU A 82 -0.64 1.42 -12.71
C LEU A 82 0.63 0.77 -12.16
N LEU A 83 0.55 -0.42 -11.57
CA LEU A 83 1.70 -1.18 -11.07
C LEU A 83 2.65 -1.56 -12.21
N ILE A 84 2.13 -2.00 -13.36
CA ILE A 84 2.94 -2.28 -14.55
C ILE A 84 3.63 -1.01 -15.04
N ILE A 85 2.90 0.10 -15.19
CA ILE A 85 3.46 1.38 -15.66
C ILE A 85 4.57 1.86 -14.72
N ILE A 86 4.33 1.87 -13.41
CA ILE A 86 5.32 2.33 -12.43
C ILE A 86 6.55 1.41 -12.43
N GLY A 87 6.35 0.09 -12.46
CA GLY A 87 7.44 -0.89 -12.48
C GLY A 87 8.31 -0.77 -13.75
N LEU A 88 7.69 -0.69 -14.93
CA LEU A 88 8.39 -0.48 -16.20
C LEU A 88 9.09 0.89 -16.26
N TRP A 89 8.47 1.94 -15.71
CA TRP A 89 9.07 3.27 -15.64
C TRP A 89 10.33 3.28 -14.77
N ILE A 90 10.32 2.57 -13.63
CA ILE A 90 11.51 2.42 -12.79
C ILE A 90 12.60 1.62 -13.52
N PHE A 91 12.25 0.55 -14.24
CA PHE A 91 13.21 -0.18 -15.08
C PHE A 91 13.83 0.71 -16.15
N TYR A 92 13.01 1.45 -16.91
CA TYR A 92 13.48 2.39 -17.91
C TYR A 92 14.47 3.41 -17.29
N ARG A 93 14.15 3.93 -16.10
CA ARG A 93 15.03 4.85 -15.37
C ARG A 93 16.35 4.20 -14.99
N ILE A 94 16.36 2.95 -14.54
CA ILE A 94 17.58 2.22 -14.18
C ILE A 94 18.50 2.02 -15.40
N PHE A 95 17.94 1.63 -16.55
CA PHE A 95 18.73 1.27 -17.73
C PHE A 95 19.11 2.46 -18.62
N VAL A 96 18.25 3.48 -18.73
CA VAL A 96 18.46 4.60 -19.65
C VAL A 96 19.11 5.81 -18.99
N SER A 97 18.81 6.08 -17.71
CA SER A 97 19.54 7.11 -16.96
C SER A 97 20.81 6.52 -16.36
N GLY A 98 21.81 6.27 -17.20
CA GLY A 98 23.10 5.72 -16.76
C GLY A 98 23.65 6.46 -15.54
N ARG A 99 23.73 5.75 -14.40
CA ARG A 99 24.37 6.10 -13.11
C ARG A 99 24.13 7.48 -12.50
N HIS A 100 23.40 8.39 -13.13
CA HIS A 100 22.98 9.64 -12.55
C HIS A 100 21.77 9.39 -11.64
N HIS A 101 22.09 8.92 -10.44
CA HIS A 101 21.25 8.99 -9.25
C HIS A 101 20.94 10.46 -8.93
N ARG A 102 20.13 11.12 -9.74
CA ARG A 102 19.33 12.23 -9.22
C ARG A 102 18.22 11.59 -8.41
N VAL A 103 18.57 11.35 -7.14
CA VAL A 103 17.66 11.44 -5.99
C VAL A 103 16.55 12.40 -6.39
N ILE A 104 15.28 11.94 -6.38
CA ILE A 104 14.14 12.82 -6.60
C ILE A 104 14.36 14.01 -5.68
N LYS A 105 14.62 15.19 -6.26
CA LYS A 105 15.03 16.37 -5.51
C LYS A 105 13.87 16.69 -4.60
N ARG A 106 14.07 16.43 -3.29
CA ARG A 106 13.07 16.63 -2.24
C ARG A 106 12.38 17.98 -2.42
N THR A 107 11.08 17.95 -2.67
CA THR A 107 10.22 19.03 -2.21
C THR A 107 9.91 18.71 -0.75
N GLY A 108 9.67 19.70 0.11
CA GLY A 108 9.39 19.47 1.54
C GLY A 108 8.12 18.64 1.84
N ASN A 109 7.54 17.98 0.84
CA ASN A 109 6.19 17.42 0.81
C ASN A 109 6.16 15.89 0.71
N ASP A 110 7.26 15.16 0.92
CA ASP A 110 7.31 13.68 0.79
C ASP A 110 6.20 12.97 1.59
N ALA A 111 5.85 13.49 2.77
CA ALA A 111 4.75 12.98 3.58
C ALA A 111 3.36 13.27 2.96
N ILE A 112 3.18 14.43 2.32
CA ILE A 112 1.94 14.79 1.62
C ILE A 112 1.80 13.92 0.37
N THR A 113 2.89 13.69 -0.36
CA THR A 113 2.91 12.75 -1.50
C THR A 113 2.58 11.34 -1.04
N ALA A 114 3.19 10.86 0.05
CA ALA A 114 2.88 9.56 0.64
C ALA A 114 1.42 9.44 1.08
N LEU A 115 0.88 10.48 1.74
CA LEU A 115 -0.54 10.58 2.12
C LEU A 115 -1.45 10.50 0.88
N GLY A 116 -1.18 11.31 -0.14
CA GLY A 116 -1.99 11.36 -1.37
C GLY A 116 -1.96 10.06 -2.16
N ILE A 117 -0.78 9.46 -2.32
CA ILE A 117 -0.64 8.13 -2.93
C ILE A 117 -1.39 7.09 -2.07
N GLY A 118 -1.27 7.17 -0.75
CA GLY A 118 -2.02 6.32 0.18
C GLY A 118 -3.53 6.42 -0.07
N VAL A 119 -4.09 7.63 -0.11
CA VAL A 119 -5.53 7.86 -0.38
C VAL A 119 -5.93 7.24 -1.71
N ILE A 120 -5.20 7.55 -2.79
CA ILE A 120 -5.50 7.01 -4.12
C ILE A 120 -5.44 5.48 -4.10
N HIS A 121 -4.42 4.89 -3.46
CA HIS A 121 -4.27 3.44 -3.35
C HIS A 121 -5.41 2.80 -2.57
N GLY A 122 -5.80 3.39 -1.43
CA GLY A 122 -6.93 2.92 -0.64
C GLY A 122 -8.28 3.04 -1.35
N LEU A 123 -8.43 4.00 -2.25
CA LEU A 123 -9.60 4.13 -3.13
C LEU A 123 -9.60 3.09 -4.27
N ALA A 124 -8.43 2.56 -4.63
CA ALA A 124 -8.24 1.86 -5.90
C ALA A 124 -8.66 0.39 -5.92
N GLY A 125 -9.36 -0.14 -4.91
CA GLY A 125 -9.89 -1.50 -5.05
C GLY A 125 -10.75 -2.01 -3.91
N VAL A 126 -11.66 -2.92 -4.28
CA VAL A 126 -12.50 -3.72 -3.38
C VAL A 126 -11.72 -4.83 -2.69
N SER A 127 -10.58 -5.24 -3.25
CA SER A 127 -9.63 -6.16 -2.58
C SER A 127 -9.20 -5.66 -1.19
N HIS A 128 -9.11 -4.35 -0.99
CA HIS A 128 -8.85 -3.73 0.33
C HIS A 128 -10.07 -3.81 1.26
N LEU A 129 -11.29 -3.81 0.69
CA LEU A 129 -12.53 -3.96 1.44
C LEU A 129 -12.71 -5.39 1.97
N ILE A 130 -12.10 -6.40 1.34
CA ILE A 130 -12.14 -7.79 1.83
C ILE A 130 -11.65 -7.87 3.29
N GLY A 131 -10.63 -7.07 3.65
CA GLY A 131 -10.11 -7.01 5.00
C GLY A 131 -11.11 -6.48 6.04
N ILE A 132 -12.10 -5.67 5.63
CA ILE A 132 -13.13 -5.14 6.53
C ILE A 132 -14.45 -5.93 6.50
N LEU A 133 -14.67 -6.79 5.51
CA LEU A 133 -15.89 -7.61 5.38
C LEU A 133 -16.24 -8.44 6.64
N PRO A 134 -15.29 -8.99 7.41
CA PRO A 134 -15.63 -9.72 8.64
C PRO A 134 -16.47 -8.88 9.63
N SER A 135 -16.35 -7.55 9.60
CA SER A 135 -17.15 -6.65 10.44
C SER A 135 -18.66 -6.74 10.18
N LEU A 136 -19.08 -7.10 8.97
CA LEU A 136 -20.50 -7.23 8.59
C LEU A 136 -21.13 -8.49 9.17
N ALA A 137 -20.32 -9.51 9.49
CA ALA A 137 -20.77 -10.76 10.08
C ALA A 137 -20.73 -10.76 11.62
N LEU A 138 -20.30 -9.66 12.25
CA LEU A 138 -20.19 -9.57 13.70
C LEU A 138 -21.55 -9.35 14.38
N PRO A 139 -21.77 -9.97 15.57
CA PRO A 139 -23.08 -10.04 16.21
C PRO A 139 -23.60 -8.70 16.71
N THR A 140 -22.73 -7.72 16.98
CA THR A 140 -23.12 -6.41 17.48
C THR A 140 -22.43 -5.28 16.71
N LYS A 141 -23.10 -4.12 16.63
CA LYS A 141 -22.52 -2.89 16.04
C LYS A 141 -21.23 -2.47 16.74
N LEU A 142 -21.16 -2.64 18.07
CA LEU A 142 -19.97 -2.31 18.85
C LEU A 142 -18.79 -3.24 18.52
N ASP A 143 -19.04 -4.52 18.23
CA ASP A 143 -18.00 -5.46 17.82
C ASP A 143 -17.50 -5.16 16.40
N ALA A 144 -18.40 -4.81 15.47
CA ALA A 144 -18.05 -4.33 14.13
C ALA A 144 -17.17 -3.08 14.18
N VAL A 145 -17.56 -2.07 14.95
CA VAL A 145 -16.76 -0.84 15.13
C VAL A 145 -15.42 -1.15 15.78
N SER A 146 -15.39 -2.00 16.81
CA SER A 146 -14.14 -2.41 17.47
C SER A 146 -13.18 -3.09 16.48
N TYR A 147 -13.69 -3.98 15.63
CA TYR A 147 -12.91 -4.64 14.59
C TYR A 147 -12.35 -3.64 13.58
N ILE A 148 -13.19 -2.74 13.06
CA ILE A 148 -12.80 -1.75 12.05
C ILE A 148 -11.72 -0.78 12.58
N LEU A 149 -11.85 -0.32 13.83
CA LEU A 149 -10.82 0.50 14.48
C LEU A 149 -9.51 -0.28 14.67
N GLY A 150 -9.61 -1.55 15.07
CA GLY A 150 -8.46 -2.45 15.14
C GLY A 150 -7.77 -2.63 13.79
N PHE A 151 -8.57 -2.82 12.74
CA PHE A 151 -8.07 -2.95 11.37
C PHE A 151 -7.30 -1.70 10.95
N GLY A 152 -7.92 -0.51 11.03
CA GLY A 152 -7.26 0.75 10.63
C GLY A 152 -6.01 1.07 11.45
N THR A 153 -6.05 0.87 12.77
CA THR A 153 -4.86 1.09 13.63
C THR A 153 -3.75 0.09 13.33
N GLY A 154 -4.08 -1.19 13.11
CA GLY A 154 -3.13 -2.22 12.70
C GLY A 154 -2.51 -1.95 11.32
N THR A 155 -3.27 -1.42 10.36
CA THR A 155 -2.75 -1.00 9.05
C THR A 155 -1.69 0.07 9.20
N VAL A 156 -2.01 1.16 9.91
CA VAL A 156 -1.06 2.27 10.15
C VAL A 156 0.17 1.76 10.90
N PHE A 157 -0.03 0.98 11.96
CA PHE A 157 1.06 0.41 12.75
C PHE A 157 1.99 -0.45 11.91
N THR A 158 1.46 -1.34 11.09
CA THR A 158 2.27 -2.26 10.26
C THR A 158 3.05 -1.49 9.21
N MET A 159 2.46 -0.47 8.57
CA MET A 159 3.15 0.39 7.61
C MET A 159 4.27 1.21 8.27
N VAL A 160 4.04 1.76 9.46
CA VAL A 160 5.07 2.44 10.25
C VAL A 160 6.20 1.47 10.62
N LEU A 161 5.86 0.26 11.08
CA LEU A 161 6.84 -0.75 11.46
C LEU A 161 7.69 -1.16 10.25
N TYR A 162 7.06 -1.48 9.13
CA TYR A 162 7.71 -1.85 7.87
C TYR A 162 8.69 -0.78 7.41
N THR A 163 8.23 0.48 7.30
CA THR A 163 9.07 1.59 6.84
C THR A 163 10.19 1.93 7.82
N SER A 164 9.96 1.76 9.12
CA SER A 164 10.99 1.91 10.16
C SER A 164 12.09 0.86 10.01
N ILE A 165 11.72 -0.41 9.83
CA ILE A 165 12.68 -1.51 9.60
C ILE A 165 13.52 -1.23 8.35
N MET A 166 12.88 -0.85 7.24
CA MET A 166 13.59 -0.51 6.00
C MET A 166 14.52 0.69 6.16
N GLY A 167 14.10 1.72 6.91
CA GLY A 167 14.95 2.87 7.26
C GLY A 167 16.15 2.48 8.14
N LEU A 168 15.96 1.55 9.08
CA LEU A 168 17.04 1.04 9.95
C LEU A 168 18.05 0.18 9.19
N ILE A 169 17.57 -0.71 8.30
CA ILE A 169 18.43 -1.54 7.46
C ILE A 169 19.32 -0.65 6.58
N THR A 170 18.72 0.36 5.96
CA THR A 170 19.41 1.23 5.00
C THR A 170 20.30 2.28 5.65
N SER A 171 20.04 2.67 6.90
CA SER A 171 20.92 3.55 7.67
C SER A 171 22.19 2.87 8.19
N ARG A 172 22.17 1.53 8.32
CA ARG A 172 23.31 0.71 8.80
C ARG A 172 24.22 0.20 7.68
N VAL A 173 23.85 0.39 6.42
CA VAL A 173 24.63 -0.09 5.27
C VAL A 173 25.74 0.90 4.94
N GLU A 174 26.98 0.40 4.84
CA GLU A 174 28.14 1.19 4.43
C GLU A 174 27.91 1.88 3.09
N SER A 175 28.42 3.11 2.96
CA SER A 175 28.23 3.95 1.77
C SER A 175 28.64 3.26 0.47
N ALA A 176 29.67 2.40 0.50
CA ALA A 176 30.14 1.64 -0.67
C ALA A 176 29.15 0.58 -1.17
N ASN A 177 28.34 0.00 -0.29
CA ASN A 177 27.34 -1.02 -0.62
C ASN A 177 25.92 -0.45 -0.73
N TYR A 178 25.71 0.79 -0.30
CA TYR A 178 24.41 1.47 -0.30
C TYR A 178 23.80 1.49 -1.70
N ASP A 179 24.54 1.92 -2.72
CA ASP A 179 24.03 2.01 -4.09
C ASP A 179 23.65 0.64 -4.68
N ARG A 180 24.41 -0.42 -4.35
CA ARG A 180 24.12 -1.79 -4.79
C ARG A 180 22.85 -2.34 -4.12
N LEU A 181 22.68 -2.09 -2.82
CA LEU A 181 21.49 -2.48 -2.09
C LEU A 181 20.26 -1.73 -2.62
N LEU A 182 20.37 -0.42 -2.85
CA LEU A 182 19.30 0.39 -3.46
C LEU A 182 18.90 -0.14 -4.83
N LEU A 183 19.89 -0.45 -5.67
CA LEU A 183 19.64 -1.00 -7.00
C LEU A 183 18.93 -2.37 -6.90
N GLY A 184 19.41 -3.26 -6.03
CA GLY A 184 18.79 -4.56 -5.79
C GLY A 184 17.34 -4.45 -5.33
N ILE A 185 17.06 -3.56 -4.38
CA ILE A 185 15.69 -3.34 -3.88
C ILE A 185 14.79 -2.71 -4.95
N ARG A 186 15.29 -1.75 -5.73
CA ARG A 186 14.53 -1.15 -6.84
C ARG A 186 14.19 -2.18 -7.91
N ILE A 187 15.15 -3.02 -8.30
CA ILE A 187 14.92 -4.09 -9.28
C ILE A 187 13.89 -5.08 -8.72
N ALA A 188 14.07 -5.57 -7.50
CA ALA A 188 13.15 -6.51 -6.87
C ALA A 188 11.74 -5.95 -6.74
N GLY A 189 11.59 -4.72 -6.25
CA GLY A 189 10.30 -4.05 -6.10
C GLY A 189 9.61 -3.76 -7.44
N SER A 190 10.38 -3.36 -8.47
CA SER A 190 9.84 -3.11 -9.81
C SER A 190 9.40 -4.40 -10.50
N SER A 191 10.18 -5.48 -10.37
CA SER A 191 9.79 -6.82 -10.82
C SER A 191 8.51 -7.27 -10.14
N ALA A 192 8.43 -7.14 -8.81
CA ALA A 192 7.26 -7.51 -8.05
C ALA A 192 6.02 -6.69 -8.49
N ALA A 193 6.15 -5.38 -8.64
CA ALA A 193 5.06 -4.52 -9.12
C ALA A 193 4.54 -4.96 -10.50
N VAL A 194 5.43 -5.23 -11.47
CA VAL A 194 5.03 -5.70 -12.80
C VAL A 194 4.34 -7.06 -12.72
N LEU A 195 4.89 -8.02 -11.98
CA LEU A 195 4.32 -9.36 -11.85
C LEU A 195 2.94 -9.33 -11.18
N VAL A 196 2.79 -8.55 -10.11
CA VAL A 196 1.51 -8.36 -9.41
C VAL A 196 0.50 -7.67 -10.30
N GLY A 197 0.92 -6.64 -11.03
CA GLY A 197 0.04 -5.94 -11.96
C GLY A 197 -0.46 -6.85 -13.09
N ILE A 198 0.42 -7.69 -13.66
CA ILE A 198 0.02 -8.72 -14.64
C ILE A 198 -0.95 -9.72 -14.00
N PHE A 199 -0.68 -10.17 -12.78
CA PHE A 199 -1.55 -11.11 -12.07
C PHE A 199 -2.95 -10.53 -11.84
N TRP A 200 -3.07 -9.26 -11.43
CA TRP A 200 -4.37 -8.60 -11.23
C TRP A 200 -5.13 -8.38 -12.53
N ILE A 201 -4.46 -7.97 -13.61
CA ILE A 201 -5.09 -7.85 -14.93
C ILE A 201 -5.59 -9.22 -15.42
N TYR A 202 -4.77 -10.27 -15.24
CA TYR A 202 -5.15 -11.62 -15.63
C TYR A 202 -6.36 -12.11 -14.81
N GLN A 203 -6.33 -11.94 -13.48
CA GLN A 203 -7.43 -12.35 -12.61
C GLN A 203 -8.74 -11.62 -12.96
N ALA A 204 -8.68 -10.32 -13.19
CA ALA A 204 -9.86 -9.52 -13.53
C ALA A 204 -10.37 -9.72 -14.96
N GLY A 205 -9.67 -10.49 -15.81
CA GLY A 205 -10.08 -10.81 -17.19
C GLY A 205 -10.68 -12.20 -17.36
N ILE A 206 -10.79 -13.01 -16.30
CA ILE A 206 -11.30 -14.40 -16.34
C ILE A 206 -12.81 -14.47 -16.06
N HIS A 207 -13.46 -13.34 -15.76
CA HIS A 207 -14.88 -13.25 -15.42
C HIS A 207 -15.77 -12.93 -16.63
#